data_AF-A0A170VWM4-F1
#
_entry.id   AF-A0A170VWM4-F1
#
_cell.length_a   1.000
_cell.length_b   1.000
_cell.length_c   1.000
_cell.angle_alpha   90.00
_cell.angle_beta   90.00
_cell.angle_gamma   90.00
#
_symmetry.space_group_name_H-M   'P 1'
#
loop_
_entity.id
_entity.type
_entity.pdbx_description
1 polymer ?
#
loop_
_entity_poly.entity_id
_entity_poly.type
_entity_poly.pdbx_seq_one_letter_code
_entity_poly.pdbx_strand_id
1 'polypeptide(L)'
;FVLCVELVGGKWVTISGVSYLFPLPLSYIAISGIAYCIKGWRELQLAITLPAVCFLPLLWVLPESPRWLLSMGKSEKVLSVLEDAAKFNKMELPASVDKLIKQEISKGEGSENQSPKVNLLDLYRTPRMRRTSFLLYILWFCVYIVYYGLVLNLSNL
;
A
#
# COMPACT_ATOMS: atom_id res chain seq x y z
N PHE A 1 -1.05 0.46 -2.47
CA PHE A 1 -0.03 1.50 -2.20
C PHE A 1 1.21 0.94 -1.51
N VAL A 2 1.15 0.54 -0.23
CA VAL A 2 2.34 0.10 0.55
C VAL A 2 3.10 -1.02 -0.15
N LEU A 3 2.41 -2.10 -0.53
CA LEU A 3 3.03 -3.22 -1.25
C LEU A 3 3.71 -2.79 -2.56
N CYS A 4 3.10 -1.89 -3.34
CA CYS A 4 3.68 -1.39 -4.59
C CYS A 4 4.99 -0.62 -4.34
N VAL A 5 5.04 0.17 -3.28
CA VAL A 5 6.23 0.93 -2.89
C VAL A 5 7.32 0.01 -2.33
N GLU A 6 6.94 -1.04 -1.61
CA GLU A 6 7.90 -1.99 -1.02
C GLU A 6 8.55 -2.93 -2.02
N LEU A 7 7.86 -3.26 -3.12
CA LEU A 7 8.39 -4.12 -4.18
C LEU A 7 9.37 -3.40 -5.12
N VAL A 8 9.44 -2.08 -5.02
CA VAL A 8 10.13 -1.24 -5.99
C VAL A 8 11.30 -0.51 -5.34
N GLY A 9 12.42 -0.40 -6.05
CA GLY A 9 13.65 0.24 -5.57
C GLY A 9 13.99 1.58 -6.23
N GLY A 10 14.75 2.41 -5.52
CA GLY A 10 15.36 3.63 -6.09
C GLY A 10 14.36 4.66 -6.59
N LYS A 11 14.60 5.19 -7.80
CA LYS A 11 13.78 6.26 -8.42
C LYS A 11 12.32 5.83 -8.67
N TRP A 12 12.09 4.53 -8.82
CA TRP A 12 10.77 3.97 -9.11
C TRP A 12 9.82 4.00 -7.92
N VAL A 13 10.32 4.14 -6.68
CA VAL A 13 9.50 4.30 -5.47
C VAL A 13 8.60 5.53 -5.58
N THR A 14 9.19 6.68 -5.94
CA THR A 14 8.44 7.93 -6.09
C THR A 14 7.44 7.84 -7.23
N ILE A 15 7.85 7.26 -8.36
CA ILE A 15 6.99 7.09 -9.54
C ILE A 15 5.79 6.20 -9.17
N SER A 16 6.02 5.02 -8.60
CA SER A 16 4.95 4.11 -8.18
C SER A 16 4.03 4.74 -7.13
N GLY A 17 4.58 5.55 -6.22
CA GLY A 17 3.81 6.26 -5.21
C GLY A 17 2.87 7.30 -5.82
N VAL A 18 3.34 8.09 -6.78
CA VAL A 18 2.53 9.08 -7.51
C VAL A 18 1.52 8.40 -8.43
N SER A 19 1.92 7.32 -9.11
CA SER A 19 1.05 6.57 -10.02
C SER A 19 -0.20 6.02 -9.33
N TYR A 20 -0.14 5.75 -8.02
CA TYR A 20 -1.29 5.32 -7.22
C TYR A 20 -2.43 6.37 -7.17
N LEU A 21 -2.17 7.63 -7.50
CA LEU A 21 -3.19 8.69 -7.49
C LEU A 21 -4.07 8.68 -8.74
N PHE A 22 -3.62 8.12 -9.87
CA PHE A 22 -4.36 8.16 -11.14
C PHE A 22 -5.62 7.26 -11.22
N PRO A 23 -5.67 6.07 -10.59
CA PRO A 23 -6.85 5.23 -10.64
C PRO A 23 -8.11 5.90 -10.08
N LEU A 24 -7.98 6.79 -9.08
CA LEU A 24 -9.12 7.48 -8.47
C LEU A 24 -9.88 8.39 -9.45
N PRO A 25 -9.27 9.42 -10.08
CA PRO A 25 -9.97 10.25 -11.06
C PRO A 25 -10.46 9.45 -12.25
N LEU A 26 -9.69 8.45 -12.70
CA LEU A 26 -10.12 7.57 -13.79
C LEU A 26 -11.39 6.80 -13.43
N SER A 27 -11.50 6.32 -12.19
CA SER A 27 -12.70 5.63 -11.70
C SER A 27 -13.91 6.55 -11.66
N TYR A 28 -13.76 7.81 -11.25
CA TYR A 28 -14.86 8.77 -11.25
C TYR A 28 -15.36 9.08 -12.67
N ILE A 29 -14.45 9.27 -13.62
CA ILE A 29 -14.82 9.51 -15.03
C ILE A 29 -15.54 8.28 -15.59
N ALA A 30 -15.01 7.08 -15.33
CA ALA A 30 -15.62 5.83 -15.79
C ALA A 30 -17.02 5.61 -15.20
N ILE A 31 -17.19 5.81 -13.88
CA ILE A 31 -18.49 5.66 -13.21
C ILE A 31 -19.49 6.68 -13.76
N SER A 32 -19.09 7.93 -13.98
CA SER A 32 -19.95 8.95 -14.58
C SER A 32 -20.43 8.55 -15.97
N GLY A 33 -19.53 8.02 -16.81
CA GLY A 33 -19.90 7.48 -18.13
C GLY A 33 -20.86 6.30 -18.06
N ILE A 34 -20.64 5.36 -17.14
CA ILE A 34 -21.53 4.19 -16.95
C ILE A 34 -22.91 4.63 -16.42
N ALA A 35 -22.95 5.58 -15.49
CA ALA A 35 -24.19 6.13 -14.93
C ALA A 35 -25.02 6.90 -15.96
N TYR A 36 -24.38 7.47 -16.99
CA TYR A 36 -25.12 8.07 -18.11
C TYR A 36 -25.88 7.01 -18.94
N CYS A 37 -25.28 5.84 -19.13
CA CYS A 37 -25.87 4.75 -19.90
C CYS A 37 -26.90 3.93 -19.10
N ILE A 38 -26.69 3.78 -17.78
CA ILE A 38 -27.49 2.90 -16.91
C ILE A 38 -28.21 3.75 -15.87
N LYS A 39 -29.55 3.78 -15.94
CA LYS A 39 -30.39 4.55 -15.00
C LYS A 39 -30.81 3.76 -13.75
N GLY A 40 -30.67 2.43 -13.77
CA GLY A 40 -31.01 1.57 -12.64
C GLY A 40 -29.86 1.47 -11.63
N TRP A 41 -30.10 1.85 -10.37
CA TRP A 41 -29.07 1.82 -9.32
C TRP A 41 -28.49 0.41 -9.07
N ARG A 42 -29.30 -0.64 -9.25
CA ARG A 42 -28.88 -2.05 -9.10
C ARG A 42 -27.94 -2.49 -10.22
N GLU A 43 -28.27 -2.12 -11.45
CA GLU A 43 -27.46 -2.43 -12.63
C GLU A 43 -26.14 -1.66 -12.58
N LEU A 44 -26.18 -0.40 -12.15
CA LEU A 44 -24.97 0.41 -11.92
C LEU A 44 -24.08 -0.23 -10.85
N GLN A 45 -24.65 -0.66 -9.72
CA GLN A 45 -23.90 -1.35 -8.67
C GLN A 45 -23.24 -2.64 -9.19
N LEU A 46 -23.95 -3.44 -9.97
CA LEU A 46 -23.40 -4.65 -10.60
C LEU A 46 -22.27 -4.30 -11.58
N ALA A 47 -22.46 -3.29 -12.43
CA ALA A 47 -21.47 -2.86 -13.41
C ALA A 47 -20.15 -2.40 -12.78
N ILE A 48 -20.20 -1.77 -11.59
CA ILE A 48 -19.01 -1.31 -10.87
C ILE A 48 -18.36 -2.46 -10.08
N THR A 49 -19.17 -3.37 -9.52
CA THR A 49 -18.66 -4.48 -8.70
C THR A 49 -18.02 -5.58 -9.54
N LEU A 50 -18.56 -5.88 -10.73
CA LEU A 50 -18.07 -6.94 -11.62
C LEU A 50 -16.56 -6.83 -11.94
N PRO A 51 -16.05 -5.66 -12.39
CA PRO A 51 -14.62 -5.47 -12.59
C PRO A 51 -13.78 -5.72 -11.33
N ALA A 52 -14.27 -5.32 -10.16
CA ALA A 52 -13.56 -5.55 -8.90
C ALA A 52 -13.42 -7.05 -8.57
N VAL A 53 -14.44 -7.86 -8.86
CA VAL A 53 -14.39 -9.32 -8.68
C VAL A 53 -13.38 -9.94 -9.65
N CYS A 54 -13.30 -9.45 -10.89
CA CYS A 54 -12.32 -9.92 -11.88
C CYS A 54 -10.87 -9.68 -11.44
N PHE A 55 -10.61 -8.74 -10.53
CA PHE A 55 -9.28 -8.48 -9.98
C PHE A 55 -8.92 -9.37 -8.77
N LEU A 56 -9.86 -10.12 -8.19
CA LEU A 56 -9.57 -11.02 -7.05
C LEU A 56 -8.47 -12.06 -7.31
N PRO A 57 -8.35 -12.67 -8.50
CA PRO A 57 -7.28 -13.62 -8.79
C PRO A 57 -5.87 -13.01 -8.68
N LEU A 58 -5.73 -11.68 -8.76
CA LEU A 58 -4.43 -11.03 -8.54
C LEU A 58 -3.87 -11.28 -7.13
N LEU A 59 -4.70 -11.60 -6.15
CA LEU A 59 -4.25 -11.95 -4.80
C LEU A 59 -3.39 -13.22 -4.79
N TRP A 60 -3.55 -14.13 -5.75
CA TRP A 60 -2.72 -15.33 -5.88
C TRP A 60 -1.44 -15.12 -6.68
N VAL A 61 -1.45 -14.13 -7.57
CA VAL A 61 -0.30 -13.82 -8.44
C VAL A 61 0.70 -12.90 -7.74
N LEU A 62 0.21 -12.00 -6.88
CA LEU A 62 1.03 -10.97 -6.28
C LEU A 62 1.87 -11.53 -5.13
N PRO A 63 3.21 -11.32 -5.12
CA PRO A 63 4.05 -11.77 -4.03
C PRO A 63 3.72 -11.01 -2.74
N GLU A 64 3.91 -11.68 -1.61
CA GLU A 64 3.83 -11.03 -0.29
C GLU A 64 4.94 -9.98 -0.13
N SER A 65 4.73 -8.99 0.74
CA SER A 65 5.73 -7.94 0.98
C SER A 65 7.04 -8.54 1.50
N PRO A 66 8.19 -8.24 0.87
CA PRO A 66 9.51 -8.66 1.37
C PRO A 66 9.79 -8.15 2.79
N ARG A 67 9.32 -6.94 3.13
CA ARG A 67 9.52 -6.34 4.46
C ARG A 67 8.69 -7.03 5.52
N TRP A 68 7.45 -7.40 5.18
CA TRP A 68 6.61 -8.20 6.07
C TRP A 68 7.22 -9.59 6.31
N LEU A 69 7.69 -10.25 5.25
CA LEU A 69 8.37 -11.55 5.36
C LEU A 69 9.65 -11.48 6.21
N LEU A 70 10.44 -10.41 6.06
CA LEU A 70 11.60 -10.11 6.91
C LEU A 70 11.20 -9.96 8.38
N SER A 71 10.13 -9.21 8.67
CA SER A 71 9.65 -9.01 10.05
C SER A 71 9.13 -10.29 10.70
N MET A 72 8.70 -11.26 9.90
CA MET A 72 8.25 -12.58 10.33
C MET A 72 9.39 -13.61 10.43
N GLY A 73 10.65 -13.21 10.18
CA GLY A 73 11.82 -14.09 10.22
C GLY A 73 11.89 -15.11 9.07
N LYS A 74 11.09 -14.95 8.00
CA LYS A 74 10.99 -15.93 6.91
C LYS A 74 12.05 -15.69 5.82
N SER A 75 13.33 -15.91 6.15
CA SER A 75 14.47 -15.66 5.26
C SER A 75 14.35 -16.33 3.88
N GLU A 76 13.94 -17.60 3.83
CA GLU A 76 13.79 -18.37 2.59
C GLU A 76 12.78 -17.75 1.63
N LYS A 77 11.62 -17.30 2.15
CA LYS A 77 10.59 -16.65 1.33
C LYS A 77 11.02 -15.27 0.82
N VAL A 78 11.81 -14.55 1.62
CA VAL A 78 12.37 -13.26 1.18
C VAL A 78 13.33 -13.48 0.02
N LEU A 79 14.19 -14.49 0.11
CA LEU A 79 15.11 -14.86 -0.97
C LEU A 79 14.37 -15.26 -2.24
N SER A 80 13.33 -16.10 -2.15
CA SER A 80 12.57 -16.51 -3.34
C SER A 80 11.92 -15.31 -4.05
N VAL A 81 11.32 -14.38 -3.30
CA VAL A 81 10.71 -13.17 -3.88
C VAL A 81 11.76 -12.27 -4.53
N LEU A 82 12.94 -12.13 -3.91
CA LEU A 82 14.04 -11.37 -4.49
C LEU A 82 14.61 -12.04 -5.74
N GLU A 83 14.78 -13.35 -5.74
CA GLU A 83 15.23 -14.14 -6.90
C GLU A 83 14.29 -14.01 -8.08
N ASP A 84 12.98 -14.12 -7.85
CA ASP A 84 11.98 -13.96 -8.90
C ASP A 84 11.97 -12.53 -9.46
N ALA A 85 12.10 -11.53 -8.58
CA ALA A 85 12.26 -10.14 -9.00
C ALA A 85 13.56 -9.91 -9.79
N ALA A 86 14.66 -10.54 -9.42
CA ALA A 86 15.94 -10.42 -10.12
C ALA A 86 15.91 -11.11 -11.49
N LYS A 87 15.30 -12.30 -11.59
CA LYS A 87 15.03 -12.99 -12.86
C LYS A 87 14.18 -12.13 -13.79
N PHE A 88 13.11 -11.52 -13.26
CA PHE A 88 12.25 -10.64 -14.04
C PHE A 88 13.00 -9.39 -14.56
N ASN A 89 13.87 -8.82 -13.72
CA ASN A 89 14.70 -7.66 -14.07
C ASN A 89 15.98 -8.04 -14.86
N LYS A 90 16.22 -9.32 -15.14
CA LYS A 90 17.45 -9.83 -15.78
C LYS A 90 18.73 -9.37 -15.09
N MET A 91 18.70 -9.34 -13.76
CA MET A 91 19.82 -8.97 -12.91
C MET A 91 20.25 -10.16 -12.06
N GLU A 92 21.55 -10.27 -11.78
CA GLU A 92 22.04 -11.26 -10.82
C GLU A 92 21.99 -10.68 -9.40
N LEU A 93 21.50 -11.49 -8.47
CA LEU A 93 21.55 -11.14 -7.05
C LEU A 93 22.97 -11.32 -6.52
N PRO A 94 23.50 -10.34 -5.77
CA PRO A 94 24.76 -10.53 -5.07
C PRO A 94 24.68 -11.71 -4.09
N ALA A 95 25.71 -12.56 -4.08
CA ALA A 95 25.80 -13.69 -3.13
C ALA A 95 25.81 -13.26 -1.65
N SER A 96 25.97 -11.95 -1.37
CA SER A 96 25.89 -11.36 -0.04
C SER A 96 24.45 -11.15 0.47
N VAL A 97 23.44 -11.25 -0.39
CA VAL A 97 22.04 -10.94 -0.01
C VAL A 97 21.51 -11.89 1.05
N ASP A 98 21.81 -13.19 0.98
CA ASP A 98 21.43 -14.16 2.02
C ASP A 98 22.03 -13.79 3.39
N LYS A 99 23.31 -13.38 3.41
CA LYS A 99 23.99 -12.94 4.63
C LYS A 99 23.36 -11.66 5.20
N LEU A 100 22.97 -10.72 4.35
CA LEU A 100 22.31 -9.47 4.76
C LEU A 100 20.91 -9.73 5.32
N ILE A 101 20.13 -10.62 4.71
CA ILE A 101 18.80 -11.00 5.18
C ILE A 101 18.91 -11.67 6.55
N LYS A 102 19.81 -12.64 6.71
CA LYS A 102 20.06 -13.31 7.99
C LYS A 102 20.54 -12.33 9.05
N GLN A 103 21.45 -11.42 8.72
CA GLN A 103 21.92 -10.39 9.64
C GLN A 103 20.79 -9.45 10.09
N GLU A 104 19.88 -9.06 9.19
CA GLU A 104 18.77 -8.17 9.51
C GLU A 104 17.72 -8.87 10.38
N ILE A 105 17.44 -10.15 10.13
CA ILE A 105 16.60 -10.98 10.99
C ILE A 105 17.24 -11.13 12.37
N SER A 106 18.54 -11.45 12.46
CA SER A 106 19.25 -11.59 13.74
C SER A 106 19.37 -10.28 14.52
N LYS A 107 19.45 -9.12 13.85
CA LYS A 107 19.34 -7.80 14.50
C LYS A 107 17.94 -7.56 15.06
N GLY A 108 16.91 -8.03 14.37
CA GLY A 108 15.53 -8.05 14.87
C GLY A 108 15.35 -8.97 16.07
N GLU A 109 16.02 -10.12 16.08
CA GLU A 109 15.98 -11.11 17.17
C GLU A 109 16.81 -10.72 18.41
N GLY A 110 17.86 -9.90 18.25
CA GLY A 110 18.61 -9.32 19.38
C GLY A 110 17.81 -8.35 20.25
N SER A 111 16.59 -8.01 19.83
CA SER A 111 15.52 -7.48 20.68
C SER A 111 14.59 -8.65 21.05
N GLU A 112 14.96 -9.38 22.10
CA GLU A 112 14.35 -10.63 22.56
C GLU A 112 12.81 -10.73 22.38
N ASN A 113 12.39 -11.86 21.80
CA ASN A 113 11.13 -12.56 22.09
C ASN A 113 9.85 -11.72 22.18
N GLN A 114 9.36 -11.29 21.03
CA GLN A 114 7.95 -11.22 20.62
C GLN A 114 7.91 -10.33 19.38
N SER A 115 7.12 -10.68 18.36
CA SER A 115 6.55 -9.66 17.47
C SER A 115 6.14 -8.49 18.39
N PRO A 116 6.73 -7.28 18.29
CA PRO A 116 6.38 -6.25 19.25
C PRO A 116 4.86 -6.16 19.19
N LYS A 117 4.20 -6.38 20.32
CA LYS A 117 2.78 -6.03 20.45
C LYS A 117 2.77 -4.52 20.38
N VAL A 118 2.98 -3.98 19.18
CA VAL A 118 2.97 -2.57 18.88
C VAL A 118 1.56 -2.15 19.22
N ASN A 119 1.44 -1.49 20.36
CA ASN A 119 0.15 -1.05 20.80
C ASN A 119 -0.12 0.29 20.14
N LEU A 120 -1.39 0.64 19.88
CA LEU A 120 -1.73 1.95 19.30
C LEU A 120 -1.18 3.10 20.17
N LEU A 121 -1.00 2.85 21.47
CA LEU A 121 -0.41 3.77 22.43
C LEU A 121 1.11 4.00 22.23
N ASP A 122 1.83 3.10 21.58
CA ASP A 122 3.26 3.29 21.25
C ASP A 122 3.45 4.44 20.25
N LEU A 123 2.42 4.80 19.48
CA LEU A 123 2.43 5.96 18.59
C LEU A 123 2.65 7.28 19.34
N TYR A 124 2.22 7.33 20.61
CA TYR A 124 2.35 8.50 21.49
C TYR A 124 3.60 8.43 22.39
N ARG A 125 4.32 7.32 22.37
CA ARG A 125 5.46 7.05 23.28
C ARG A 125 6.66 7.94 22.99
N THR A 126 6.92 8.25 21.72
CA THR A 126 8.05 9.10 21.31
C THR A 126 7.56 10.48 20.89
N PRO A 127 8.15 11.60 21.38
CA PRO A 127 7.67 12.95 21.08
C PRO A 127 7.69 13.27 19.58
N ARG A 128 8.64 12.71 18.82
CA ARG A 128 8.71 12.85 17.36
C ARG A 128 7.52 12.16 16.66
N MET A 129 7.24 10.91 17.02
CA MET A 129 6.10 10.14 16.46
C MET A 129 4.77 10.78 16.80
N ARG A 130 4.60 11.25 18.04
CA ARG A 130 3.40 11.98 18.47
C ARG A 130 3.17 13.25 17.65
N ARG A 131 4.21 14.07 17.45
CA ARG A 131 4.11 15.29 16.65
C ARG A 131 3.74 14.98 15.21
N THR A 132 4.39 14.01 14.58
CA THR A 132 4.08 13.59 13.21
C THR A 132 2.65 13.07 13.10
N SER A 133 2.22 12.21 14.01
CA SER A 133 0.87 11.65 14.01
C SER A 133 -0.19 12.74 14.18
N PHE A 134 0.00 13.65 15.13
CA PHE A 134 -0.91 14.78 15.35
C PHE A 134 -1.01 15.71 14.14
N LEU A 135 0.13 16.05 13.52
CA LEU A 135 0.13 16.85 12.30
C LEU A 135 -0.58 16.16 11.14
N LEU A 136 -0.39 14.83 10.98
CA LEU A 136 -1.10 14.05 9.98
C LEU A 136 -2.61 14.05 10.24
N TYR A 137 -3.05 13.88 11.50
CA TYR A 137 -4.47 13.94 11.84
C TYR A 137 -5.10 15.30 11.51
N ILE A 138 -4.43 16.41 11.86
CA ILE A 138 -4.91 17.75 11.51
C ILE A 138 -4.97 17.93 10.00
N LEU A 139 -3.93 17.52 9.28
CA LEU A 139 -3.88 17.65 7.83
C LEU A 139 -5.04 16.90 7.18
N TRP A 140 -5.26 15.63 7.57
CA TRP A 140 -6.38 14.85 7.06
C TRP A 140 -7.73 15.47 7.43
N PHE A 141 -7.89 15.97 8.66
CA PHE A 141 -9.10 16.64 9.09
C PHE A 141 -9.41 17.89 8.24
N CYS A 142 -8.42 18.75 7.99
CA CYS A 142 -8.57 19.91 7.11
C CYS A 142 -8.96 19.50 5.69
N VAL A 143 -8.32 18.47 5.14
CA VAL A 143 -8.64 17.93 3.81
C VAL A 143 -10.10 17.47 3.75
N TYR A 144 -10.58 16.75 4.76
CA TYR A 144 -11.98 16.31 4.81
C TYR A 144 -12.98 17.46 4.94
N ILE A 145 -12.69 18.47 5.77
CA ILE A 145 -13.55 19.66 5.87
C ILE A 145 -13.67 20.35 4.52
N VAL A 146 -12.56 20.59 3.83
CA VAL A 146 -12.58 21.25 2.52
C VAL A 146 -13.32 20.40 1.50
N TYR A 147 -13.08 19.08 1.47
CA TYR A 147 -13.77 18.16 0.57
C TYR A 147 -15.29 18.18 0.77
N TYR A 148 -15.78 17.98 2.00
CA TYR A 148 -17.22 18.00 2.27
C TYR A 148 -17.82 19.39 2.09
N GLY A 149 -17.07 20.46 2.40
CA GLY A 149 -17.48 21.83 2.12
C GLY A 149 -17.74 22.07 0.63
N LEU A 150 -16.85 21.57 -0.24
CA LEU A 150 -17.03 21.64 -1.69
C LEU A 150 -18.21 20.79 -2.16
N VAL A 151 -18.34 19.54 -1.69
CA VAL A 151 -19.43 18.64 -2.08
C VAL A 151 -20.80 19.17 -1.67
N LEU A 152 -20.92 19.75 -0.47
CA LEU A 152 -22.17 20.36 -0.02
C LEU A 152 -22.48 21.65 -0.78
N ASN A 153 -21.47 22.47 -1.09
CA ASN A 153 -21.66 23.66 -1.91
C ASN A 153 -22.14 23.32 -3.34
N LEU A 154 -21.62 22.24 -3.93
CA LEU A 154 -22.06 21.71 -5.23
C LEU A 154 -23.56 21.35 -5.26
N SER A 155 -24.16 20.99 -4.12
CA SER A 155 -25.61 20.71 -4.05
C SER A 155 -26.48 21.98 -4.04
N ASN A 156 -25.87 23.14 -3.80
CA ASN A 156 -26.49 24.46 -3.75
C ASN A 156 -26.24 25.30 -5.03
N LEU A 157 -25.51 24.75 -6.00
CA LEU A 157 -25.27 25.29 -7.35
C LEU A 157 -26.20 24.62 -8.35
#